data_AF-A0A1Y2UPX7-F1
#
_entry.id   AF-A0A1Y2UPX7-F1
#
_cell.length_a   1.000
_cell.length_b   1.000
_cell.length_c   1.000
_cell.angle_alpha   90.00
_cell.angle_beta   90.00
_cell.angle_gamma   90.00
#
_symmetry.space_group_name_H-M   'P 1'
#
loop_
_entity.id
_entity.type
_entity.pdbx_description
1 polymer ?
#
loop_
_entity_poly.entity_id
_entity_poly.type
_entity_poly.pdbx_seq_one_letter_code
_entity_poly.pdbx_strand_id
1 'polypeptide(L)'
;MQRNIRGPQSALTDYLASQNISATRIRLDHEARRAAAASAAANSATSAQDAQGGDGQDNQGGQDEEAGPSSAVVARQTRERKRKEQAAAIEKIKKTKAFKRRKQRHNPQDDDNLALAMFEEGTTNVVPGQIENCEECGKRFTVTAYTRAGPKGGLLCPQCASKLVDEEKAAKKNNKSGKKKATSGPAGGGRRKMQSRLLDGHIGVKSLVTLCVETLANNIHLAESLGDLPPIALDRIARQLSKRRLLNPETLQLFLQPQTEDITLYDAARLGQDDYIRIFGVCSKLKNLKLRNAIQFRDSVVAYLIERNFALESISLSGANLLTKDCWKKFLEAKGKALKGLHVYFTDRHFDDELVGSLKDSCPGLVSLKICHNQQVSDEGLKQIMHLDNLERLSLHLVTPTSTMPYVDIIERIGNNLRTFSVRTVSDVDDRLLDALHDHCTRLTKLRITDSEVMTDAGFARLFKGWKNRPLTYIDLEKCRHIDSTQPRDNPHMVGLCSSGFKALMAHSGKSLQKLNLHACRHISGKAFEEVFSPDSVYPNLVDLELSFCEEVTDFVVGSIFRCCPKLWRLNVFGCMKLKEVRVPKGKILVGMPNAIGMVIEGTED
;
A
#
# COMPACT_ATOMS: atom_id res chain seq x y z
N MET A 1 -27.44 -2.28 68.28
CA MET A 1 -26.95 -1.16 67.45
C MET A 1 -25.66 -1.57 66.75
N GLN A 2 -25.72 -1.93 65.47
CA GLN A 2 -24.52 -2.01 64.62
C GLN A 2 -24.76 -1.05 63.45
N ARG A 3 -23.96 0.03 63.42
CA ARG A 3 -24.03 1.09 62.42
C ARG A 3 -23.50 0.56 61.09
N ASN A 4 -24.38 0.30 60.13
CA ASN A 4 -24.00 0.07 58.74
C ASN A 4 -23.75 1.42 58.06
N ILE A 5 -22.48 1.75 57.85
CA ILE A 5 -22.07 2.87 56.99
C ILE A 5 -22.27 2.41 55.54
N ARG A 6 -23.29 2.93 54.86
CA ARG A 6 -23.45 2.81 53.40
C ARG A 6 -22.82 4.05 52.75
N GLY A 7 -21.65 3.89 52.13
CA GLY A 7 -21.10 4.87 51.20
C GLY A 7 -21.87 4.88 49.87
N PRO A 8 -21.74 5.93 49.05
CA PRO A 8 -22.41 6.02 47.76
C PRO A 8 -21.94 4.89 46.84
N GLN A 9 -22.88 4.19 46.18
CA GLN A 9 -22.55 3.26 45.10
C GLN A 9 -21.90 4.06 43.97
N SER A 10 -20.73 3.61 43.51
CA SER A 10 -20.04 4.28 42.42
C SER A 10 -20.86 4.19 41.13
N ALA A 11 -20.78 5.19 40.25
CA ALA A 11 -21.43 5.17 38.94
C ALA A 11 -21.08 3.93 38.10
N LEU A 12 -19.91 3.32 38.36
CA LEU A 12 -19.49 2.07 37.74
C LEU A 12 -20.29 0.87 38.26
N THR A 13 -20.64 0.86 39.54
CA THR A 13 -21.43 -0.22 40.17
C THR A 13 -22.87 -0.22 39.68
N ASP A 14 -23.47 0.96 39.50
CA ASP A 14 -24.82 1.13 38.94
C ASP A 14 -24.85 0.85 37.44
N TYR A 15 -23.82 1.26 36.70
CA TYR A 15 -23.68 0.92 35.29
C TYR A 15 -23.58 -0.60 35.08
N LEU A 16 -22.76 -1.31 35.87
CA LEU A 16 -22.63 -2.77 35.78
C LEU A 16 -23.91 -3.51 36.19
N ALA A 17 -24.62 -3.03 37.20
CA ALA A 17 -25.92 -3.56 37.60
C ALA A 17 -27.00 -3.34 36.52
N SER A 18 -27.04 -2.17 35.88
CA SER A 18 -27.97 -1.85 34.78
C SER A 18 -27.73 -2.69 33.51
N GLN A 19 -26.51 -3.22 33.35
CA GLN A 19 -26.15 -4.15 32.27
C GLN A 19 -26.26 -5.63 32.69
N ASN A 20 -26.86 -5.92 33.86
CA ASN A 20 -27.03 -7.27 34.41
C ASN A 20 -25.71 -8.03 34.67
N ILE A 21 -24.61 -7.31 34.90
CA ILE A 21 -23.28 -7.86 35.15
C ILE A 21 -23.01 -7.87 36.65
N SER A 22 -23.03 -9.06 37.26
CA SER A 22 -22.69 -9.27 38.67
C SER A 22 -21.26 -9.76 38.82
N ALA A 23 -20.43 -9.00 39.55
CA ALA A 23 -19.06 -9.39 39.88
C ALA A 23 -19.00 -10.74 40.63
N THR A 24 -19.98 -11.02 41.47
CA THR A 24 -20.12 -12.30 42.18
C THR A 24 -20.37 -13.45 41.21
N ARG A 25 -21.16 -13.22 40.17
CA ARG A 25 -21.49 -14.22 39.14
C ARG A 25 -20.29 -14.49 38.22
N ILE A 26 -19.50 -13.46 37.89
CA ILE A 26 -18.24 -13.62 37.14
C ILE A 26 -17.24 -14.47 37.93
N ARG A 27 -17.11 -14.23 39.25
CA ARG A 27 -16.21 -15.02 40.11
C ARG A 27 -16.61 -16.49 40.19
N LEU A 28 -17.91 -16.75 40.38
CA LEU A 28 -18.46 -18.12 40.42
C LEU A 28 -18.30 -18.84 39.08
N ASP A 29 -18.50 -18.15 37.96
CA ASP A 29 -18.35 -18.74 36.62
C ASP A 29 -16.86 -19.04 36.30
N HIS A 30 -15.94 -18.20 36.77
CA HIS A 30 -14.50 -18.44 36.67
C HIS A 30 -14.06 -19.64 37.53
N GLU A 31 -14.59 -19.77 38.74
CA GLU A 31 -14.32 -20.93 39.61
C GLU A 31 -14.91 -22.23 39.02
N ALA A 32 -16.11 -22.18 38.45
CA ALA A 32 -16.73 -23.32 37.77
C ALA A 32 -15.93 -23.77 36.53
N ARG A 33 -15.39 -22.81 35.73
CA ARG A 33 -14.52 -23.13 34.59
C ARG A 33 -13.20 -23.76 35.02
N ARG A 34 -12.59 -23.32 36.13
CA ARG A 34 -11.39 -23.97 36.68
C ARG A 34 -11.69 -25.38 37.19
N ALA A 35 -12.82 -25.60 37.85
CA ALA A 35 -13.23 -26.93 38.30
C ALA A 35 -13.49 -27.90 37.13
N ALA A 36 -14.12 -27.41 36.06
CA ALA A 36 -14.34 -28.18 34.83
C ALA A 36 -13.05 -28.49 34.06
N ALA A 37 -12.08 -27.57 34.07
CA ALA A 37 -10.76 -27.81 33.49
C ALA A 37 -9.96 -28.85 34.29
N ALA A 38 -10.07 -28.83 35.63
CA ALA A 38 -9.42 -29.82 36.49
C ALA A 38 -10.03 -31.23 36.32
N SER A 39 -11.34 -31.35 36.14
CA SER A 39 -11.99 -32.65 35.85
C SER A 39 -11.71 -33.18 34.45
N ALA A 40 -11.55 -32.30 33.45
CA ALA A 40 -11.12 -32.69 32.11
C ALA A 40 -9.66 -33.17 32.07
N ALA A 41 -8.78 -32.55 32.87
CA ALA A 41 -7.38 -32.99 33.02
C ALA A 41 -7.28 -34.36 33.75
N ALA A 42 -8.13 -34.61 34.74
CA ALA A 42 -8.19 -35.91 35.42
C ALA A 42 -8.67 -37.05 34.50
N ASN A 43 -9.64 -36.78 33.62
CA ASN A 43 -10.13 -37.77 32.64
C ASN A 43 -9.16 -38.03 31.48
N SER A 44 -8.18 -37.15 31.26
CA SER A 44 -7.16 -37.31 30.20
C SER A 44 -5.93 -38.10 30.70
N ALA A 45 -5.79 -38.28 32.01
CA ALA A 45 -4.69 -39.04 32.63
C ALA A 45 -5.01 -40.54 32.79
N THR A 46 -6.28 -40.94 32.71
CA THR A 46 -6.72 -42.36 32.83
C THR A 46 -6.81 -43.10 31.49
N SER A 47 -6.46 -42.45 30.37
CA SER A 47 -6.55 -43.04 29.01
C SER A 47 -5.20 -43.25 28.33
N ALA A 48 -4.09 -43.12 29.07
CA ALA A 48 -2.72 -43.30 28.57
C ALA A 48 -1.94 -44.45 29.25
N GLN A 49 -2.63 -45.30 30.01
CA GLN A 49 -2.11 -46.57 30.55
C GLN A 49 -3.14 -47.65 30.22
N ASP A 50 -3.04 -48.23 29.02
CA ASP A 50 -3.42 -49.60 28.65
C ASP A 50 -3.47 -49.70 27.12
N ALA A 51 -2.29 -49.82 26.52
CA ALA A 51 -2.13 -50.19 25.12
C ALA A 51 -0.84 -51.01 24.96
N GLN A 52 -0.88 -52.26 25.42
CA GLN A 52 0.02 -53.33 24.98
C GLN A 52 -0.78 -54.62 24.83
N GLY A 53 -0.73 -55.21 23.63
CA GLY A 53 -1.21 -56.56 23.36
C GLY A 53 -2.47 -56.62 22.52
N GLY A 54 -2.29 -56.84 21.22
CA GLY A 54 -3.32 -57.47 20.40
C GLY A 54 -3.23 -58.99 20.54
N ASP A 55 -4.37 -59.66 20.54
CA ASP A 55 -4.63 -60.87 19.75
C ASP A 55 -6.09 -61.29 19.89
N GLY A 56 -6.62 -61.95 18.84
CA GLY A 56 -7.74 -62.88 18.96
C GLY A 56 -9.10 -62.42 18.45
N GLN A 57 -9.43 -62.88 17.24
CA GLN A 57 -10.76 -62.95 16.65
C GLN A 57 -11.74 -63.87 17.40
N ASP A 58 -13.02 -63.67 17.08
CA ASP A 58 -14.16 -64.62 17.04
C ASP A 58 -15.27 -64.33 18.05
N ASN A 59 -16.57 -64.47 17.77
CA ASN A 59 -17.39 -64.57 16.56
C ASN A 59 -18.87 -64.55 17.05
N GLN A 60 -19.81 -64.30 16.13
CA GLN A 60 -21.28 -64.53 16.21
C GLN A 60 -22.08 -63.51 17.06
N GLY A 61 -23.21 -62.97 16.60
CA GLY A 61 -24.08 -63.25 15.44
C GLY A 61 -25.51 -62.90 15.86
N GLY A 62 -26.30 -62.25 14.98
CA GLY A 62 -27.73 -62.05 15.20
C GLY A 62 -28.31 -60.70 14.76
N GLN A 63 -28.77 -60.65 13.51
CA GLN A 63 -29.86 -59.81 12.95
C GLN A 63 -31.17 -60.04 13.74
N ASP A 64 -32.26 -59.27 13.70
CA ASP A 64 -32.74 -58.00 13.13
C ASP A 64 -34.07 -57.74 13.90
N GLU A 65 -34.59 -56.50 13.95
CA GLU A 65 -35.99 -56.17 13.60
C GLU A 65 -36.43 -54.76 14.05
N GLU A 66 -37.12 -54.11 13.11
CA GLU A 66 -37.65 -52.75 13.17
C GLU A 66 -38.94 -52.64 14.01
N ALA A 67 -39.09 -51.51 14.72
CA ALA A 67 -40.39 -51.02 15.17
C ALA A 67 -40.50 -49.51 14.85
N GLY A 68 -41.59 -49.12 14.18
CA GLY A 68 -41.82 -47.77 13.64
C GLY A 68 -41.90 -46.64 14.70
N PRO A 69 -41.75 -45.37 14.29
CA PRO A 69 -41.53 -44.28 15.24
C PRO A 69 -42.82 -43.87 15.97
N SER A 70 -42.77 -43.94 17.31
CA SER A 70 -43.75 -43.35 18.23
C SER A 70 -44.00 -41.85 17.97
N SER A 71 -45.20 -41.37 18.31
CA SER A 71 -45.67 -39.98 18.14
C SER A 71 -44.72 -38.90 18.72
N ALA A 72 -43.86 -39.28 19.66
CA ALA A 72 -42.80 -38.42 20.22
C ALA A 72 -41.71 -38.05 19.20
N VAL A 73 -41.38 -38.93 18.24
CA VAL A 73 -40.36 -38.70 17.21
C VAL A 73 -40.88 -37.71 16.15
N VAL A 74 -42.15 -37.82 15.76
CA VAL A 74 -42.80 -36.90 14.82
C VAL A 74 -42.94 -35.49 15.42
N ALA A 75 -43.27 -35.39 16.71
CA ALA A 75 -43.32 -34.10 17.42
C ALA A 75 -41.94 -33.42 17.51
N ARG A 76 -40.87 -34.20 17.73
CA ARG A 76 -39.49 -33.71 17.78
C ARG A 76 -39.02 -33.23 16.41
N GLN A 77 -39.26 -33.99 15.34
CA GLN A 77 -38.94 -33.60 13.97
C GLN A 77 -39.71 -32.34 13.53
N THR A 78 -40.96 -32.17 13.95
CA THR A 78 -41.77 -30.99 13.63
C THR A 78 -41.25 -29.73 14.33
N ARG A 79 -40.83 -29.83 15.61
CA ARG A 79 -40.20 -28.71 16.34
C ARG A 79 -38.85 -28.33 15.72
N GLU A 80 -38.07 -29.30 15.29
CA GLU A 80 -36.77 -29.08 14.68
C GLU A 80 -36.89 -28.42 13.29
N ARG A 81 -37.90 -28.81 12.50
CA ARG A 81 -38.22 -28.16 11.23
C ARG A 81 -38.67 -26.70 11.43
N LYS A 82 -39.54 -26.43 12.40
CA LYS A 82 -39.97 -25.05 12.75
C LYS A 82 -38.80 -24.17 13.15
N ARG A 83 -37.84 -24.70 13.92
CA ARG A 83 -36.63 -23.95 14.35
C ARG A 83 -35.70 -23.64 13.17
N LYS A 84 -35.54 -24.58 12.23
CA LYS A 84 -34.76 -24.35 10.99
C LYS A 84 -35.43 -23.31 10.07
N GLU A 85 -36.75 -23.37 9.93
CA GLU A 85 -37.51 -22.40 9.12
C GLU A 85 -37.46 -20.99 9.73
N GLN A 86 -37.57 -20.86 11.05
CA GLN A 86 -37.42 -19.58 11.76
C GLN A 86 -36.02 -18.99 11.60
N ALA A 87 -34.97 -19.81 11.76
CA ALA A 87 -33.59 -19.37 11.54
C ALA A 87 -33.35 -18.84 10.11
N ALA A 88 -33.91 -19.52 9.10
CA ALA A 88 -33.83 -19.08 7.72
C ALA A 88 -34.58 -17.76 7.45
N ALA A 89 -35.70 -17.52 8.15
CA ALA A 89 -36.45 -16.26 8.06
C ALA A 89 -35.68 -15.09 8.70
N ILE A 90 -35.07 -15.31 9.86
CA ILE A 90 -34.19 -14.34 10.55
C ILE A 90 -33.01 -13.96 9.66
N GLU A 91 -32.37 -14.94 9.01
CA GLU A 91 -31.24 -14.69 8.11
C GLU A 91 -31.64 -13.85 6.88
N LYS A 92 -32.86 -14.05 6.36
CA LYS A 92 -33.42 -13.22 5.28
C LYS A 92 -33.69 -11.78 5.75
N ILE A 93 -34.22 -11.59 6.96
CA ILE A 93 -34.46 -10.26 7.54
C ILE A 93 -33.15 -9.49 7.72
N LYS A 94 -32.10 -10.16 8.19
CA LYS A 94 -30.74 -9.58 8.31
C LYS A 94 -30.18 -9.03 6.99
N LYS A 95 -30.62 -9.59 5.84
CA LYS A 95 -30.21 -9.16 4.49
C LYS A 95 -30.99 -7.95 3.97
N THR A 96 -32.09 -7.54 4.61
CA THR A 96 -32.94 -6.42 4.16
C THR A 96 -32.31 -5.04 4.44
N LYS A 97 -32.70 -4.04 3.63
CA LYS A 97 -32.27 -2.65 3.85
C LYS A 97 -32.81 -2.05 5.15
N ALA A 98 -33.99 -2.48 5.61
CA ALA A 98 -34.60 -2.02 6.85
C ALA A 98 -33.78 -2.45 8.08
N PHE A 99 -33.37 -3.72 8.13
CA PHE A 99 -32.49 -4.22 9.20
C PHE A 99 -31.14 -3.50 9.21
N LYS A 100 -30.49 -3.33 8.05
CA LYS A 100 -29.20 -2.61 7.95
C LYS A 100 -29.28 -1.15 8.41
N ARG A 101 -30.42 -0.49 8.24
CA ARG A 101 -30.64 0.90 8.67
C ARG A 101 -30.94 1.01 10.17
N ARG A 102 -31.66 0.05 10.77
CA ARG A 102 -31.87 -0.04 12.23
C ARG A 102 -30.59 -0.46 12.97
N LYS A 103 -29.78 -1.35 12.39
CA LYS A 103 -28.48 -1.77 12.93
C LYS A 103 -27.48 -0.60 13.13
N GLN A 104 -27.50 0.42 12.28
CA GLN A 104 -26.62 1.60 12.46
C GLN A 104 -26.88 2.39 13.75
N ARG A 105 -27.98 2.11 14.47
CA ARG A 105 -28.35 2.76 15.73
C ARG A 105 -28.20 1.86 16.97
N HIS A 106 -27.60 0.67 16.85
CA HIS A 106 -27.45 -0.31 17.94
C HIS A 106 -26.08 -1.02 17.95
N ASN A 107 -25.65 -1.52 19.12
CA ASN A 107 -24.33 -2.14 19.34
C ASN A 107 -24.22 -3.53 18.65
N PRO A 108 -23.05 -3.97 18.13
CA PRO A 108 -22.93 -5.12 17.22
C PRO A 108 -23.17 -6.52 17.80
N GLN A 109 -23.35 -6.66 19.11
CA GLN A 109 -23.43 -7.99 19.76
C GLN A 109 -24.84 -8.60 19.82
N ASP A 110 -25.87 -7.94 19.28
CA ASP A 110 -27.28 -8.36 19.42
C ASP A 110 -28.05 -8.45 18.08
N ASP A 111 -27.35 -8.75 16.99
CA ASP A 111 -27.92 -8.83 15.63
C ASP A 111 -29.06 -9.87 15.50
N ASP A 112 -29.00 -10.98 16.24
CA ASP A 112 -30.03 -12.03 16.23
C ASP A 112 -31.30 -11.59 16.96
N ASN A 113 -31.18 -10.91 18.10
CA ASN A 113 -32.32 -10.40 18.87
C ASN A 113 -33.04 -9.26 18.12
N LEU A 114 -32.30 -8.36 17.45
CA LEU A 114 -32.91 -7.32 16.63
C LEU A 114 -33.68 -7.90 15.43
N ALA A 115 -33.14 -8.95 14.81
CA ALA A 115 -33.80 -9.62 13.69
C ALA A 115 -35.01 -10.43 14.14
N LEU A 116 -34.98 -11.01 15.35
CA LEU A 116 -36.10 -11.70 15.99
C LEU A 116 -37.23 -10.72 16.33
N ALA A 117 -36.93 -9.56 16.93
CA ALA A 117 -37.91 -8.52 17.24
C ALA A 117 -38.58 -7.97 15.96
N MET A 118 -37.82 -7.79 14.87
CA MET A 118 -38.38 -7.39 13.57
C MET A 118 -39.24 -8.50 12.92
N PHE A 119 -38.96 -9.76 13.20
CA PHE A 119 -39.79 -10.88 12.78
C PHE A 119 -41.10 -10.91 13.57
N GLU A 120 -41.03 -10.71 14.89
CA GLU A 120 -42.18 -10.69 15.79
C GLU A 120 -43.10 -9.47 15.54
N GLU A 121 -42.54 -8.27 15.34
CA GLU A 121 -43.29 -7.05 14.93
C GLU A 121 -44.09 -7.23 13.64
N GLY A 122 -43.63 -8.10 12.72
CA GLY A 122 -44.32 -8.39 11.46
C GLY A 122 -45.46 -9.42 11.58
N THR A 123 -45.57 -10.09 12.73
CA THR A 123 -46.52 -11.19 12.97
C THR A 123 -47.67 -10.84 13.91
N THR A 124 -47.70 -9.63 14.48
CA THR A 124 -48.61 -9.25 15.57
C THR A 124 -50.08 -9.02 15.19
N ASN A 125 -50.51 -9.19 13.94
CA ASN A 125 -51.92 -8.96 13.56
C ASN A 125 -52.61 -10.15 12.86
N VAL A 126 -52.11 -11.38 13.00
CA VAL A 126 -52.68 -12.52 12.28
C VAL A 126 -52.72 -13.76 13.18
N VAL A 127 -53.88 -14.09 13.74
CA VAL A 127 -54.10 -15.33 14.52
C VAL A 127 -54.32 -16.50 13.52
N PRO A 128 -53.41 -17.48 13.43
CA PRO A 128 -53.57 -18.60 12.50
C PRO A 128 -54.76 -19.48 12.91
N GLY A 129 -55.67 -19.78 11.97
CA GLY A 129 -56.85 -20.61 12.19
C GLY A 129 -58.20 -19.89 12.05
N GLN A 130 -58.22 -18.55 11.99
CA GLN A 130 -59.41 -17.76 11.70
C GLN A 130 -59.79 -17.83 10.21
N ILE A 131 -61.08 -17.73 9.88
CA ILE A 131 -61.55 -17.59 8.49
C ILE A 131 -61.75 -16.11 8.19
N GLU A 132 -61.07 -15.60 7.17
CA GLU A 132 -61.19 -14.22 6.69
C GLU A 132 -61.52 -14.17 5.20
N ASN A 133 -61.94 -13.00 4.72
CA ASN A 133 -62.20 -12.76 3.29
C ASN A 133 -60.96 -12.20 2.60
N CYS A 134 -60.65 -12.71 1.41
CA CYS A 134 -59.58 -12.18 0.58
C CYS A 134 -59.87 -10.73 0.14
N GLU A 135 -58.93 -9.81 0.32
CA GLU A 135 -59.05 -8.40 -0.11
C GLU A 135 -59.35 -8.26 -1.61
N GLU A 136 -58.75 -9.10 -2.46
CA GLU A 136 -58.87 -8.98 -3.92
C GLU A 136 -60.09 -9.70 -4.49
N CYS A 137 -60.39 -10.91 -4.02
CA CYS A 137 -61.43 -11.74 -4.63
C CYS A 137 -62.63 -12.00 -3.71
N GLY A 138 -62.62 -11.48 -2.48
CA GLY A 138 -63.70 -11.62 -1.50
C GLY A 138 -63.91 -13.04 -0.97
N LYS A 139 -63.14 -14.03 -1.43
CA LYS A 139 -63.33 -15.44 -1.06
C LYS A 139 -62.93 -15.68 0.39
N ARG A 140 -63.78 -16.39 1.15
CA ARG A 140 -63.48 -16.91 2.49
C ARG A 140 -62.34 -17.93 2.43
N PHE A 141 -61.31 -17.73 3.23
CA PHE A 141 -60.20 -18.66 3.34
C PHE A 141 -59.66 -18.70 4.77
N THR A 142 -59.07 -19.84 5.14
CA THR A 142 -58.45 -19.98 6.46
C THR A 142 -57.10 -19.28 6.47
N VAL A 143 -56.95 -18.35 7.39
CA VAL A 143 -55.74 -17.59 7.62
C VAL A 143 -54.68 -18.51 8.22
N THR A 144 -53.57 -18.65 7.50
CA THR A 144 -52.38 -19.35 7.99
C THR A 144 -51.28 -18.34 8.34
N ALA A 145 -50.24 -18.79 9.05
CA ALA A 145 -49.09 -17.96 9.40
C ALA A 145 -48.32 -17.38 8.18
N TYR A 146 -48.64 -17.83 6.96
CA TYR A 146 -48.01 -17.40 5.71
C TYR A 146 -48.94 -16.53 4.84
N THR A 147 -50.08 -16.12 5.39
CA THR A 147 -51.04 -15.25 4.69
C THR A 147 -50.44 -13.87 4.47
N ARG A 148 -50.36 -13.43 3.21
CA ARG A 148 -49.75 -12.14 2.84
C ARG A 148 -50.79 -11.03 2.89
N ALA A 149 -50.40 -9.85 3.36
CA ALA A 149 -51.23 -8.66 3.29
C ALA A 149 -51.27 -8.09 1.86
N GLY A 150 -52.43 -7.60 1.45
CA GLY A 150 -52.69 -6.94 0.18
C GLY A 150 -52.32 -5.46 0.19
N PRO A 151 -52.38 -4.79 -0.98
CA PRO A 151 -51.92 -3.42 -1.15
C PRO A 151 -52.68 -2.39 -0.30
N LYS A 152 -53.93 -2.67 0.11
CA LYS A 152 -54.74 -1.79 0.96
C LYS A 152 -54.74 -2.21 2.44
N GLY A 153 -53.96 -3.23 2.80
CA GLY A 153 -53.76 -3.67 4.18
C GLY A 153 -54.67 -4.80 4.67
N GLY A 154 -55.52 -5.37 3.82
CA GLY A 154 -56.31 -6.59 4.10
C GLY A 154 -55.51 -7.88 3.83
N LEU A 155 -56.09 -9.05 4.08
CA LEU A 155 -55.42 -10.35 3.88
C LEU A 155 -55.76 -10.96 2.53
N LEU A 156 -54.80 -11.64 1.90
CA LEU A 156 -54.96 -12.30 0.60
C LEU A 156 -54.97 -13.81 0.71
N CYS A 157 -55.85 -14.46 -0.06
CA CYS A 157 -55.83 -15.91 -0.19
C CYS A 157 -54.57 -16.36 -0.97
N PRO A 158 -54.17 -17.65 -0.87
CA PRO A 158 -52.93 -18.15 -1.48
C PRO A 158 -52.83 -17.91 -2.99
N GLN A 159 -53.96 -17.98 -3.71
CA GLN A 159 -53.98 -17.78 -5.17
C GLN A 159 -53.76 -16.31 -5.56
N CYS A 160 -54.43 -15.38 -4.88
CA CYS A 160 -54.23 -13.93 -5.09
C CYS A 160 -52.81 -13.50 -4.68
N ALA A 161 -52.29 -14.03 -3.56
CA ALA A 161 -50.92 -13.77 -3.15
C ALA A 161 -49.88 -14.27 -4.17
N SER A 162 -50.12 -15.42 -4.83
CA SER A 162 -49.24 -15.92 -5.89
C SER A 162 -49.30 -15.03 -7.15
N LYS A 163 -50.49 -14.59 -7.56
CA LYS A 163 -50.65 -13.71 -8.72
C LYS A 163 -49.90 -12.38 -8.55
N LEU A 164 -50.02 -11.75 -7.38
CA LEU A 164 -49.26 -10.55 -7.06
C LEU A 164 -47.73 -10.75 -7.09
N VAL A 165 -47.24 -11.91 -6.65
CA VAL A 165 -45.81 -12.24 -6.74
C VAL A 165 -45.36 -12.33 -8.21
N ASP A 166 -46.18 -12.92 -9.07
CA ASP A 166 -45.86 -13.10 -10.48
C ASP A 166 -45.96 -11.77 -11.25
N GLU A 167 -46.91 -10.91 -10.90
CA GLU A 167 -47.02 -9.53 -11.40
C GLU A 167 -45.83 -8.65 -10.94
N GLU A 168 -45.41 -8.75 -9.67
CA GLU A 168 -44.21 -8.07 -9.15
C GLU A 168 -42.92 -8.52 -9.86
N LYS A 169 -42.85 -9.80 -10.27
CA LYS A 169 -41.72 -10.34 -11.04
C LYS A 169 -41.76 -9.91 -12.50
N ALA A 170 -42.95 -9.83 -13.11
CA ALA A 170 -43.14 -9.35 -14.48
C ALA A 170 -42.79 -7.86 -14.60
N ALA A 171 -43.23 -7.02 -13.65
CA ALA A 171 -42.91 -5.60 -13.60
C ALA A 171 -41.39 -5.33 -13.47
N LYS A 172 -40.63 -6.24 -12.83
CA LYS A 172 -39.15 -6.15 -12.72
C LYS A 172 -38.40 -6.58 -13.99
N LYS A 173 -39.03 -7.35 -14.89
CA LYS A 173 -38.43 -7.75 -16.18
C LYS A 173 -38.56 -6.67 -17.26
N ASN A 174 -39.65 -5.90 -17.28
CA ASN A 174 -39.88 -4.86 -18.30
C ASN A 174 -39.06 -3.58 -18.11
N ASN A 175 -38.41 -3.38 -16.96
CA ASN A 175 -37.57 -2.20 -16.69
C ASN A 175 -36.08 -2.35 -17.09
N LYS A 176 -35.73 -3.35 -17.92
CA LYS A 176 -34.33 -3.71 -18.25
C LYS A 176 -33.85 -3.37 -19.66
N SER A 177 -34.65 -2.76 -20.53
CA SER A 177 -34.26 -2.42 -21.92
C SER A 177 -33.83 -0.97 -22.17
N GLY A 178 -33.75 -0.10 -21.16
CA GLY A 178 -33.48 1.34 -21.36
C GLY A 178 -32.35 1.99 -20.55
N LYS A 179 -31.58 1.24 -19.74
CA LYS A 179 -30.46 1.83 -18.96
C LYS A 179 -29.17 1.05 -19.17
N LYS A 180 -28.18 1.71 -19.76
CA LYS A 180 -26.77 1.29 -19.72
C LYS A 180 -26.45 0.81 -18.31
N LYS A 181 -26.00 -0.44 -18.21
CA LYS A 181 -25.53 -1.10 -16.98
C LYS A 181 -24.51 -0.18 -16.28
N ALA A 182 -24.96 0.56 -15.27
CA ALA A 182 -24.10 0.89 -14.15
C ALA A 182 -23.83 -0.44 -13.45
N THR A 183 -22.64 -0.98 -13.66
CA THR A 183 -22.16 -2.14 -12.93
C THR A 183 -22.24 -1.83 -11.44
N SER A 184 -23.08 -2.59 -10.73
CA SER A 184 -23.06 -2.67 -9.27
C SER A 184 -21.82 -3.45 -8.80
N GLY A 185 -20.64 -3.04 -9.26
CA GLY A 185 -19.40 -3.28 -8.53
C GLY A 185 -19.31 -2.31 -7.36
N PRO A 186 -18.46 -2.56 -6.36
CA PRO A 186 -18.33 -1.65 -5.23
C PRO A 186 -17.98 -0.26 -5.78
N ALA A 187 -18.71 0.76 -5.34
CA ALA A 187 -18.56 2.17 -5.74
C ALA A 187 -17.14 2.76 -5.49
N GLY A 188 -16.19 1.95 -5.05
CA GLY A 188 -14.77 2.26 -4.90
C GLY A 188 -13.93 2.05 -6.16
N GLY A 189 -14.35 1.28 -7.16
CA GLY A 189 -13.49 0.99 -8.34
C GLY A 189 -13.21 2.22 -9.21
N GLY A 190 -14.25 3.00 -9.55
CA GLY A 190 -14.13 4.23 -10.32
C GLY A 190 -13.41 5.34 -9.56
N ARG A 191 -13.73 5.51 -8.26
CA ARG A 191 -13.07 6.47 -7.37
C ARG A 191 -11.59 6.15 -7.17
N ARG A 192 -11.23 4.88 -6.90
CA ARG A 192 -9.82 4.45 -6.80
C ARG A 192 -9.07 4.63 -8.11
N LYS A 193 -9.71 4.38 -9.26
CA LYS A 193 -9.07 4.58 -10.57
C LYS A 193 -8.85 6.06 -10.89
N MET A 194 -9.79 6.93 -10.50
CA MET A 194 -9.65 8.39 -10.60
C MET A 194 -8.55 8.91 -9.66
N GLN A 195 -8.55 8.48 -8.41
CA GLN A 195 -7.54 8.84 -7.41
C GLN A 195 -6.14 8.32 -7.80
N SER A 196 -6.03 7.10 -8.33
CA SER A 196 -4.78 6.58 -8.90
C SER A 196 -4.29 7.42 -10.07
N ARG A 197 -5.15 7.73 -11.05
CA ARG A 197 -4.78 8.57 -12.21
C ARG A 197 -4.26 9.93 -11.78
N LEU A 198 -4.86 10.48 -10.73
CA LEU A 198 -4.46 11.74 -10.20
C LEU A 198 -3.13 11.65 -9.42
N LEU A 199 -2.89 10.58 -8.67
CA LEU A 199 -1.58 10.29 -8.06
C LEU A 199 -0.49 10.10 -9.12
N ASP A 200 -0.86 9.59 -10.29
CA ASP A 200 0.00 9.48 -11.48
C ASP A 200 0.15 10.82 -12.22
N GLY A 201 -0.49 11.90 -11.76
CA GLY A 201 -0.38 13.25 -12.31
C GLY A 201 -1.15 13.54 -13.58
N HIS A 202 -2.17 12.74 -13.88
CA HIS A 202 -3.06 13.02 -15.01
C HIS A 202 -4.17 13.97 -14.54
N ILE A 203 -3.89 15.28 -14.57
CA ILE A 203 -4.91 16.33 -14.42
C ILE A 203 -5.40 16.73 -15.82
N GLY A 204 -6.71 16.95 -15.96
CA GLY A 204 -7.30 17.44 -17.21
C GLY A 204 -7.37 16.40 -18.32
N VAL A 205 -7.42 16.88 -19.57
CA VAL A 205 -7.57 16.03 -20.76
C VAL A 205 -6.25 15.32 -21.03
N LYS A 206 -6.31 14.00 -21.23
CA LYS A 206 -5.13 13.21 -21.60
C LYS A 206 -4.55 13.72 -22.90
N SER A 207 -3.22 13.82 -22.96
CA SER A 207 -2.55 14.07 -24.24
C SER A 207 -2.92 13.01 -25.27
N LEU A 208 -2.93 13.37 -26.56
CA LEU A 208 -3.17 12.43 -27.65
C LEU A 208 -2.21 11.24 -27.57
N VAL A 209 -0.92 11.48 -27.28
CA VAL A 209 0.09 10.43 -27.08
C VAL A 209 -0.33 9.46 -25.98
N THR A 210 -0.79 9.97 -24.82
CA THR A 210 -1.27 9.12 -23.72
C THR A 210 -2.46 8.26 -24.16
N LEU A 211 -3.42 8.84 -24.90
CA LEU A 211 -4.58 8.11 -25.42
C LEU A 211 -4.15 7.02 -26.41
N CYS A 212 -3.25 7.33 -27.35
CA CYS A 212 -2.70 6.35 -28.30
C CYS A 212 -2.01 5.20 -27.57
N VAL A 213 -1.14 5.48 -26.59
CA VAL A 213 -0.45 4.46 -25.80
C VAL A 213 -1.43 3.60 -24.99
N GLU A 214 -2.49 4.19 -24.43
CA GLU A 214 -3.52 3.43 -23.72
C GLU A 214 -4.37 2.54 -24.64
N THR A 215 -4.69 3.03 -25.83
CA THR A 215 -5.43 2.29 -26.87
C THR A 215 -4.59 1.13 -27.39
N LEU A 216 -3.31 1.37 -27.69
CA LEU A 216 -2.35 0.33 -28.05
C LEU A 216 -2.26 -0.72 -26.94
N ALA A 217 -2.09 -0.31 -25.68
CA ALA A 217 -2.01 -1.24 -24.56
C ALA A 217 -3.32 -2.03 -24.32
N ASN A 218 -4.48 -1.53 -24.72
CA ASN A 218 -5.74 -2.29 -24.66
C ASN A 218 -5.86 -3.32 -25.80
N ASN A 219 -5.19 -3.06 -26.93
CA ASN A 219 -5.28 -3.84 -28.16
C ASN A 219 -3.93 -4.44 -28.56
N ILE A 220 -3.03 -4.65 -27.59
CA ILE A 220 -1.62 -4.99 -27.87
C ILE A 220 -1.49 -6.33 -28.62
N HIS A 221 -2.47 -7.22 -28.45
CA HIS A 221 -2.57 -8.50 -29.15
C HIS A 221 -2.82 -8.36 -30.67
N LEU A 222 -3.22 -7.19 -31.14
CA LEU A 222 -3.39 -6.87 -32.56
C LEU A 222 -2.15 -6.21 -33.18
N ALA A 223 -1.16 -5.86 -32.35
CA ALA A 223 0.05 -5.19 -32.83
C ALA A 223 1.08 -6.24 -33.26
N GLU A 224 1.45 -6.23 -34.55
CA GLU A 224 2.54 -7.06 -35.07
C GLU A 224 3.91 -6.38 -34.89
N SER A 225 3.94 -5.05 -34.98
CA SER A 225 5.14 -4.23 -34.80
C SER A 225 4.78 -2.85 -34.27
N LEU A 226 5.70 -2.22 -33.53
CA LEU A 226 5.59 -0.82 -33.15
C LEU A 226 6.12 0.13 -34.22
N GLY A 227 6.81 -0.39 -35.24
CA GLY A 227 7.52 0.43 -36.24
C GLY A 227 8.64 1.28 -35.64
N ASP A 228 9.00 2.35 -36.33
CA ASP A 228 10.05 3.28 -35.92
C ASP A 228 9.50 4.35 -34.97
N LEU A 229 9.35 3.99 -33.69
CA LEU A 229 8.94 4.94 -32.66
C LEU A 229 10.15 5.60 -31.98
N PRO A 230 10.06 6.89 -31.64
CA PRO A 230 11.08 7.55 -30.82
C PRO A 230 11.27 6.83 -29.47
N PRO A 231 12.50 6.80 -28.91
CA PRO A 231 12.78 6.12 -27.64
C PRO A 231 11.87 6.56 -26.48
N ILE A 232 11.49 7.85 -26.45
CA ILE A 232 10.58 8.40 -25.43
C ILE A 232 9.18 7.78 -25.52
N ALA A 233 8.69 7.50 -26.73
CA ALA A 233 7.40 6.85 -26.94
C ALA A 233 7.48 5.37 -26.54
N LEU A 234 8.56 4.68 -26.91
CA LEU A 234 8.80 3.28 -26.50
C LEU A 234 8.87 3.12 -24.98
N ASP A 235 9.58 4.01 -24.25
CA ASP A 235 9.62 3.98 -22.78
C ASP A 235 8.21 4.14 -22.17
N ARG A 236 7.39 5.04 -22.73
CA ARG A 236 6.01 5.26 -22.29
C ARG A 236 5.15 4.02 -22.53
N ILE A 237 5.28 3.38 -23.69
CA ILE A 237 4.58 2.13 -24.01
C ILE A 237 5.02 1.02 -23.05
N ALA A 238 6.32 0.80 -22.89
CA ALA A 238 6.87 -0.20 -21.97
C ALA A 238 6.35 0.01 -20.54
N ARG A 239 6.36 1.24 -20.04
CA ARG A 239 5.80 1.59 -18.72
C ARG A 239 4.31 1.28 -18.62
N GLN A 240 3.54 1.59 -19.66
CA GLN A 240 2.10 1.35 -19.66
C GLN A 240 1.76 -0.14 -19.72
N LEU A 241 2.48 -0.92 -20.53
CA LEU A 241 2.34 -2.37 -20.60
C LEU A 241 2.72 -3.02 -19.27
N SER A 242 3.86 -2.65 -18.68
CA SER A 242 4.27 -3.14 -17.36
C SER A 242 3.27 -2.78 -16.27
N LYS A 243 2.75 -1.55 -16.24
CA LYS A 243 1.73 -1.14 -15.26
C LYS A 243 0.43 -1.96 -15.36
N ARG A 244 0.09 -2.42 -16.57
CA ARG A 244 -1.06 -3.32 -16.81
C ARG A 244 -0.70 -4.81 -16.73
N ARG A 245 0.56 -5.14 -16.40
CA ARG A 245 1.11 -6.51 -16.39
C ARG A 245 0.90 -7.25 -17.70
N LEU A 246 1.06 -6.53 -18.82
CA LEU A 246 0.90 -7.05 -20.18
C LEU A 246 2.23 -7.44 -20.83
N LEU A 247 3.37 -7.16 -20.20
CA LEU A 247 4.67 -7.59 -20.71
C LEU A 247 4.84 -9.11 -20.51
N ASN A 248 5.06 -9.84 -21.60
CA ASN A 248 5.19 -11.29 -21.70
C ASN A 248 6.03 -11.67 -22.95
N PRO A 249 6.35 -12.95 -23.19
CA PRO A 249 7.17 -13.37 -24.33
C PRO A 249 6.66 -12.89 -25.70
N GLU A 250 5.34 -12.83 -25.89
CA GLU A 250 4.73 -12.39 -27.15
C GLU A 250 4.91 -10.89 -27.35
N THR A 251 4.57 -10.08 -26.34
CA THR A 251 4.68 -8.62 -26.41
C THR A 251 6.12 -8.12 -26.31
N LEU A 252 7.06 -8.94 -25.82
CA LEU A 252 8.48 -8.60 -25.80
C LEU A 252 9.02 -8.36 -27.22
N GLN A 253 8.55 -9.13 -28.20
CA GLN A 253 9.02 -9.05 -29.58
C GLN A 253 8.83 -7.66 -30.18
N LEU A 254 7.81 -6.92 -29.72
CA LEU A 254 7.52 -5.55 -30.14
C LEU A 254 8.64 -4.56 -29.81
N PHE A 255 9.53 -4.89 -28.88
CA PHE A 255 10.65 -4.06 -28.45
C PHE A 255 12.00 -4.50 -29.02
N LEU A 256 12.06 -5.65 -29.71
CA LEU A 256 13.31 -6.22 -30.18
C LEU A 256 13.54 -5.87 -31.64
N GLN A 257 14.58 -5.09 -31.90
CA GLN A 257 15.07 -4.81 -33.25
C GLN A 257 16.59 -4.89 -33.26
N PRO A 258 17.25 -5.26 -34.37
CA PRO A 258 18.71 -5.34 -34.44
C PRO A 258 19.43 -4.04 -34.11
N GLN A 259 18.79 -2.90 -34.40
CA GLN A 259 19.34 -1.56 -34.16
C GLN A 259 19.03 -1.02 -32.76
N THR A 260 18.29 -1.75 -31.93
CA THR A 260 17.91 -1.27 -30.59
C THR A 260 19.12 -1.14 -29.69
N GLU A 261 19.42 0.10 -29.27
CA GLU A 261 20.51 0.40 -28.32
C GLU A 261 20.05 0.40 -26.85
N ASP A 262 18.76 0.67 -26.62
CA ASP A 262 18.17 0.84 -25.28
C ASP A 262 16.98 -0.09 -25.08
N ILE A 263 17.05 -0.94 -24.06
CA ILE A 263 15.91 -1.77 -23.63
C ILE A 263 15.58 -1.47 -22.18
N THR A 264 14.36 -0.99 -21.95
CA THR A 264 13.83 -0.75 -20.62
C THR A 264 12.52 -1.48 -20.40
N LEU A 265 12.55 -2.48 -19.53
CA LEU A 265 11.39 -3.28 -19.13
C LEU A 265 11.09 -3.02 -17.65
N TYR A 266 9.89 -2.49 -17.36
CA TYR A 266 9.53 -2.04 -16.01
C TYR A 266 8.91 -3.13 -15.11
N ASP A 267 8.47 -4.25 -15.70
CA ASP A 267 7.95 -5.43 -14.99
C ASP A 267 8.15 -6.68 -15.86
N ALA A 268 9.31 -7.32 -15.73
CA ALA A 268 9.73 -8.50 -16.48
C ALA A 268 9.39 -9.83 -15.76
N ALA A 269 8.49 -9.79 -14.76
CA ALA A 269 8.17 -10.95 -13.93
C ALA A 269 7.60 -12.15 -14.69
N ARG A 270 7.04 -11.92 -15.89
CA ARG A 270 6.47 -12.96 -16.77
C ARG A 270 7.43 -13.48 -17.83
N LEU A 271 8.65 -12.96 -17.91
CA LEU A 271 9.66 -13.41 -18.87
C LEU A 271 10.47 -14.57 -18.29
N GLY A 272 10.76 -15.57 -19.11
CA GLY A 272 11.65 -16.69 -18.82
C GLY A 272 13.09 -16.42 -19.25
N GLN A 273 13.98 -17.41 -19.05
CA GLN A 273 15.39 -17.29 -19.43
C GLN A 273 15.59 -17.10 -20.95
N ASP A 274 14.82 -17.83 -21.75
CA ASP A 274 14.95 -17.83 -23.21
C ASP A 274 14.54 -16.49 -23.83
N ASP A 275 13.65 -15.76 -23.15
CA ASP A 275 13.24 -14.42 -23.53
C ASP A 275 14.39 -13.42 -23.38
N TYR A 276 15.16 -13.52 -22.29
CA TYR A 276 16.35 -12.68 -22.11
C TYR A 276 17.46 -13.05 -23.10
N ILE A 277 17.65 -14.35 -23.36
CA ILE A 277 18.59 -14.81 -24.39
C ILE A 277 18.18 -14.25 -25.76
N ARG A 278 16.88 -14.26 -26.07
CA ARG A 278 16.35 -13.67 -27.31
C ARG A 278 16.64 -12.17 -27.42
N ILE A 279 16.53 -11.41 -26.32
CA ILE A 279 16.93 -9.99 -26.30
C ILE A 279 18.36 -9.83 -26.83
N PHE A 280 19.30 -10.59 -26.28
CA PHE A 280 20.71 -10.51 -26.62
C PHE A 280 21.04 -11.12 -28.00
N GLY A 281 20.24 -12.07 -28.46
CA GLY A 281 20.37 -12.66 -29.80
C GLY A 281 19.89 -11.71 -30.91
N VAL A 282 18.84 -10.93 -30.66
CA VAL A 282 18.28 -10.00 -31.66
C VAL A 282 18.99 -8.65 -31.62
N CYS A 283 19.23 -8.08 -30.44
CA CYS A 283 19.68 -6.68 -30.29
C CYS A 283 21.22 -6.60 -30.28
N SER A 284 21.83 -6.63 -31.45
CA SER A 284 23.29 -6.67 -31.60
C SER A 284 24.01 -5.36 -31.28
N LYS A 285 23.29 -4.24 -31.19
CA LYS A 285 23.82 -2.91 -30.84
C LYS A 285 23.44 -2.42 -29.44
N LEU A 286 23.03 -3.34 -28.56
CA LEU A 286 22.56 -3.00 -27.22
C LEU A 286 23.67 -2.31 -26.39
N LYS A 287 23.37 -1.13 -25.87
CA LYS A 287 24.23 -0.34 -24.98
C LYS A 287 23.66 -0.23 -23.58
N ASN A 288 22.35 -0.03 -23.44
CA ASN A 288 21.70 0.17 -22.15
C ASN A 288 20.60 -0.86 -21.92
N LEU A 289 20.74 -1.63 -20.85
CA LEU A 289 19.78 -2.63 -20.45
C LEU A 289 19.23 -2.30 -19.07
N LYS A 290 17.91 -2.16 -18.97
CA LYS A 290 17.21 -1.96 -17.70
C LYS A 290 16.06 -2.93 -17.57
N LEU A 291 16.21 -3.86 -16.64
CA LEU A 291 15.23 -4.90 -16.35
C LEU A 291 14.76 -4.75 -14.91
N ARG A 292 13.45 -4.56 -14.73
CA ARG A 292 12.80 -4.57 -13.42
C ARG A 292 11.99 -5.82 -13.21
N ASN A 293 11.96 -6.34 -11.97
CA ASN A 293 11.35 -7.61 -11.62
C ASN A 293 11.84 -8.76 -12.52
N ALA A 294 13.14 -8.80 -12.79
CA ALA A 294 13.77 -9.78 -13.67
C ALA A 294 14.01 -11.11 -12.94
N ILE A 295 12.95 -11.73 -12.43
CA ILE A 295 13.00 -12.86 -11.50
C ILE A 295 13.71 -14.07 -12.12
N GLN A 296 13.50 -14.30 -13.42
CA GLN A 296 14.10 -15.41 -14.17
C GLN A 296 15.44 -15.06 -14.83
N PHE A 297 16.06 -13.94 -14.45
CA PHE A 297 17.40 -13.61 -14.90
C PHE A 297 18.42 -14.39 -14.06
N ARG A 298 18.97 -15.46 -14.67
CA ARG A 298 19.81 -16.50 -14.02
C ARG A 298 21.20 -16.53 -14.66
N ASP A 299 22.09 -17.34 -14.09
CA ASP A 299 23.47 -17.51 -14.57
C ASP A 299 23.57 -17.91 -16.05
N SER A 300 22.66 -18.76 -16.56
CA SER A 300 22.61 -19.16 -17.97
C SER A 300 22.43 -17.97 -18.92
N VAL A 301 21.61 -17.00 -18.52
CA VAL A 301 21.34 -15.78 -19.27
C VAL A 301 22.59 -14.91 -19.34
N VAL A 302 23.33 -14.80 -18.23
CA VAL A 302 24.58 -14.02 -18.17
C VAL A 302 25.70 -14.71 -18.91
N ALA A 303 25.81 -16.04 -18.83
CA ALA A 303 26.78 -16.80 -19.64
C ALA A 303 26.58 -16.50 -21.13
N TYR A 304 25.35 -16.54 -21.62
CA TYR A 304 25.03 -16.17 -23.01
C TYR A 304 25.37 -14.70 -23.33
N LEU A 305 25.09 -13.78 -22.41
CA LEU A 305 25.42 -12.35 -22.56
C LEU A 305 26.92 -12.10 -22.67
N ILE A 306 27.74 -12.81 -21.89
CA ILE A 306 29.19 -12.68 -21.90
C ILE A 306 29.76 -13.00 -23.30
N GLU A 307 29.21 -14.02 -23.97
CA GLU A 307 29.63 -14.45 -25.32
C GLU A 307 29.29 -13.46 -26.44
N ARG A 308 28.40 -12.48 -26.21
CA ARG A 308 27.99 -11.54 -27.26
C ARG A 308 29.07 -10.49 -27.49
N ASN A 309 29.22 -9.98 -28.71
CA ASN A 309 30.31 -9.03 -29.04
C ASN A 309 30.01 -7.54 -28.79
N PHE A 310 28.81 -7.20 -28.30
CA PHE A 310 28.49 -5.80 -27.98
C PHE A 310 29.03 -5.38 -26.60
N ALA A 311 29.20 -4.07 -26.45
CA ALA A 311 29.67 -3.41 -25.24
C ALA A 311 28.49 -2.70 -24.57
N LEU A 312 28.12 -3.16 -23.38
CA LEU A 312 27.12 -2.49 -22.56
C LEU A 312 27.75 -1.27 -21.89
N GLU A 313 27.09 -0.12 -22.03
CA GLU A 313 27.42 1.10 -21.30
C GLU A 313 26.69 1.16 -19.96
N SER A 314 25.48 0.59 -19.87
CA SER A 314 24.75 0.53 -18.61
C SER A 314 23.92 -0.74 -18.47
N ILE A 315 23.97 -1.33 -17.26
CA ILE A 315 23.12 -2.43 -16.87
C ILE A 315 22.40 -2.10 -15.55
N SER A 316 21.09 -2.27 -15.54
CA SER A 316 20.23 -2.09 -14.37
C SER A 316 19.38 -3.32 -14.16
N LEU A 317 19.69 -4.11 -13.13
CA LEU A 317 18.94 -5.32 -12.79
C LEU A 317 18.20 -5.14 -11.47
N SER A 318 16.90 -5.46 -11.46
CA SER A 318 16.10 -5.51 -10.24
C SER A 318 15.47 -6.88 -10.04
N GLY A 319 15.66 -7.46 -8.86
CA GLY A 319 15.06 -8.75 -8.50
C GLY A 319 15.71 -9.95 -9.18
N ALA A 320 16.93 -9.79 -9.71
CA ALA A 320 17.73 -10.87 -10.32
C ALA A 320 18.43 -11.72 -9.23
N ASN A 321 17.64 -12.26 -8.30
CA ASN A 321 18.13 -13.00 -7.13
C ASN A 321 18.70 -14.39 -7.45
N LEU A 322 18.53 -14.86 -8.69
CA LEU A 322 19.05 -16.15 -9.15
C LEU A 322 20.44 -16.06 -9.79
N LEU A 323 21.03 -14.86 -9.82
CA LEU A 323 22.41 -14.66 -10.24
C LEU A 323 23.36 -14.97 -9.08
N THR A 324 24.26 -15.92 -9.27
CA THR A 324 25.27 -16.25 -8.27
C THR A 324 26.40 -15.22 -8.21
N LYS A 325 27.13 -15.19 -7.09
CA LYS A 325 28.30 -14.33 -6.89
C LYS A 325 29.37 -14.55 -7.96
N ASP A 326 29.68 -15.82 -8.25
CA ASP A 326 30.67 -16.18 -9.27
C ASP A 326 30.26 -15.70 -10.66
N CYS A 327 28.97 -15.75 -10.97
CA CYS A 327 28.45 -15.27 -12.25
C CYS A 327 28.55 -13.74 -12.35
N TRP A 328 28.24 -13.00 -11.28
CA TRP A 328 28.48 -11.56 -11.21
C TRP A 328 29.94 -11.20 -11.46
N LYS A 329 30.86 -11.91 -10.80
CA LYS A 329 32.30 -11.70 -10.96
C LYS A 329 32.73 -11.90 -12.41
N LYS A 330 32.38 -13.05 -13.01
CA LYS A 330 32.67 -13.35 -14.43
C LYS A 330 32.10 -12.30 -15.38
N PHE A 331 30.89 -11.83 -15.12
CA PHE A 331 30.26 -10.78 -15.92
C PHE A 331 31.03 -9.45 -15.83
N LEU A 332 31.39 -9.02 -14.63
CA LEU A 332 32.13 -7.78 -14.42
C LEU A 332 33.54 -7.85 -15.02
N GLU A 333 34.23 -8.98 -14.90
CA GLU A 333 35.55 -9.19 -15.52
C GLU A 333 35.47 -9.14 -17.06
N ALA A 334 34.44 -9.76 -17.66
CA ALA A 334 34.30 -9.85 -19.10
C ALA A 334 33.71 -8.58 -19.76
N LYS A 335 32.77 -7.91 -19.10
CA LYS A 335 31.98 -6.80 -19.67
C LYS A 335 32.16 -5.46 -18.95
N GLY A 336 32.79 -5.44 -17.78
CA GLY A 336 32.85 -4.27 -16.91
C GLY A 336 33.64 -3.08 -17.45
N LYS A 337 34.65 -3.32 -18.29
CA LYS A 337 35.53 -2.24 -18.80
C LYS A 337 34.77 -1.16 -19.58
N ALA A 338 33.68 -1.52 -20.25
CA ALA A 338 32.84 -0.58 -21.00
C ALA A 338 31.68 0.01 -20.15
N LEU A 339 31.42 -0.54 -18.97
CA LEU A 339 30.31 -0.11 -18.12
C LEU A 339 30.57 1.27 -17.52
N LYS A 340 29.66 2.19 -17.83
CA LYS A 340 29.54 3.52 -17.20
C LYS A 340 28.47 3.53 -16.11
N GLY A 341 27.51 2.60 -16.14
CA GLY A 341 26.41 2.55 -15.18
C GLY A 341 26.06 1.15 -14.71
N LEU A 342 26.28 0.85 -13.44
CA LEU A 342 25.92 -0.41 -12.79
C LEU A 342 24.86 -0.14 -11.72
N HIS A 343 23.63 -0.61 -11.95
CA HIS A 343 22.53 -0.45 -11.00
C HIS A 343 21.97 -1.81 -10.60
N VAL A 344 21.98 -2.06 -9.31
CA VAL A 344 21.58 -3.33 -8.73
C VAL A 344 20.51 -3.06 -7.69
N TYR A 345 19.36 -3.70 -7.83
CA TYR A 345 18.20 -3.54 -6.94
C TYR A 345 17.69 -4.90 -6.48
N PHE A 346 17.45 -5.09 -5.18
CA PHE A 346 16.88 -6.32 -4.63
C PHE A 346 17.63 -7.58 -5.11
N THR A 347 18.95 -7.59 -4.90
CA THR A 347 19.84 -8.74 -5.19
C THR A 347 20.50 -9.19 -3.90
N ASP A 348 19.66 -9.59 -2.94
CA ASP A 348 20.01 -9.48 -1.53
C ASP A 348 21.21 -10.33 -1.11
N ARG A 349 21.50 -11.45 -1.79
CA ARG A 349 22.52 -12.43 -1.35
C ARG A 349 23.81 -12.49 -2.18
N HIS A 350 23.82 -11.97 -3.40
CA HIS A 350 24.85 -12.34 -4.39
C HIS A 350 25.67 -11.17 -4.90
N PHE A 351 25.40 -9.96 -4.41
CA PHE A 351 26.19 -8.77 -4.68
C PHE A 351 26.70 -8.24 -3.33
N ASP A 352 27.96 -8.51 -3.00
CA ASP A 352 28.55 -8.33 -1.67
C ASP A 352 29.76 -7.39 -1.67
N ASP A 353 30.41 -7.24 -0.50
CA ASP A 353 31.58 -6.38 -0.31
C ASP A 353 32.76 -6.72 -1.23
N GLU A 354 33.01 -8.02 -1.48
CA GLU A 354 34.08 -8.45 -2.40
C GLU A 354 33.79 -8.00 -3.83
N LEU A 355 32.56 -8.15 -4.30
CA LEU A 355 32.17 -7.69 -5.63
C LEU A 355 32.28 -6.17 -5.75
N VAL A 356 31.87 -5.41 -4.73
CA VAL A 356 32.06 -3.95 -4.69
C VAL A 356 33.55 -3.60 -4.75
N GLY A 357 34.39 -4.32 -4.00
CA GLY A 357 35.84 -4.18 -4.03
C GLY A 357 36.47 -4.44 -5.40
N SER A 358 35.94 -5.40 -6.14
CA SER A 358 36.42 -5.74 -7.49
C SER A 358 36.06 -4.69 -8.57
N LEU A 359 35.14 -3.76 -8.28
CA LEU A 359 34.67 -2.77 -9.26
C LEU A 359 35.76 -1.80 -9.72
N LYS A 360 36.73 -1.47 -8.86
CA LYS A 360 37.85 -0.59 -9.22
C LYS A 360 38.69 -1.17 -10.36
N ASP A 361 38.87 -2.49 -10.37
CA ASP A 361 39.68 -3.21 -11.35
C ASP A 361 38.85 -3.60 -12.58
N SER A 362 37.61 -4.04 -12.35
CA SER A 362 36.73 -4.57 -13.41
C SER A 362 35.98 -3.48 -14.18
N CYS A 363 35.65 -2.36 -13.53
CA CYS A 363 34.83 -1.26 -14.06
C CYS A 363 35.49 0.11 -13.84
N PRO A 364 36.71 0.38 -14.35
CA PRO A 364 37.44 1.62 -14.06
C PRO A 364 36.75 2.89 -14.59
N GLY A 365 35.90 2.77 -15.63
CA GLY A 365 35.14 3.86 -16.23
C GLY A 365 33.78 4.14 -15.60
N LEU A 366 33.50 3.60 -14.40
CA LEU A 366 32.17 3.66 -13.81
C LEU A 366 31.79 5.07 -13.36
N VAL A 367 30.73 5.62 -13.96
CA VAL A 367 30.20 6.97 -13.68
C VAL A 367 29.00 6.92 -12.74
N SER A 368 28.24 5.82 -12.73
CA SER A 368 27.06 5.66 -11.89
C SER A 368 26.97 4.29 -11.25
N LEU A 369 26.93 4.29 -9.92
CA LEU A 369 26.73 3.10 -9.10
C LEU A 369 25.44 3.24 -8.30
N LYS A 370 24.58 2.23 -8.37
CA LYS A 370 23.42 2.14 -7.48
C LYS A 370 23.33 0.75 -6.89
N ILE A 371 23.25 0.70 -5.57
CA ILE A 371 23.06 -0.53 -4.80
C ILE A 371 21.86 -0.27 -3.90
N CYS A 372 20.74 -0.93 -4.18
CA CYS A 372 19.47 -0.62 -3.54
C CYS A 372 18.79 -1.89 -3.04
N HIS A 373 18.37 -1.86 -1.77
CA HIS A 373 17.85 -3.01 -1.05
C HIS A 373 18.79 -4.22 -1.20
N ASN A 374 19.97 -4.12 -0.60
CA ASN A 374 20.99 -5.15 -0.60
C ASN A 374 21.37 -5.49 0.86
N GLN A 375 21.56 -6.77 1.16
CA GLN A 375 21.79 -7.27 2.52
C GLN A 375 23.25 -7.71 2.78
N GLN A 376 24.11 -7.73 1.75
CA GLN A 376 25.49 -8.22 1.85
C GLN A 376 26.54 -7.13 1.71
N VAL A 377 26.16 -5.93 1.24
CA VAL A 377 27.05 -4.78 1.24
C VAL A 377 27.00 -4.12 2.62
N SER A 378 28.16 -4.02 3.25
CA SER A 378 28.41 -3.44 4.57
C SER A 378 29.39 -2.26 4.48
N ASP A 379 29.83 -1.74 5.62
CA ASP A 379 30.86 -0.71 5.71
C ASP A 379 32.16 -1.09 4.98
N GLU A 380 32.53 -2.38 4.94
CA GLU A 380 33.73 -2.83 4.22
C GLU A 380 33.61 -2.63 2.71
N GLY A 381 32.44 -2.93 2.12
CA GLY A 381 32.16 -2.64 0.72
C GLY A 381 32.08 -1.13 0.46
N LEU A 382 31.51 -0.35 1.39
CA LEU A 382 31.46 1.11 1.27
C LEU A 382 32.87 1.73 1.20
N LYS A 383 33.81 1.29 2.05
CA LYS A 383 35.21 1.75 1.99
C LYS A 383 35.84 1.54 0.61
N GLN A 384 35.44 0.51 -0.13
CA GLN A 384 35.98 0.28 -1.47
C GLN A 384 35.46 1.27 -2.52
N ILE A 385 34.29 1.89 -2.31
CA ILE A 385 33.68 2.83 -3.26
C ILE A 385 34.55 4.09 -3.44
N MET A 386 35.35 4.47 -2.43
CA MET A 386 36.26 5.62 -2.52
C MET A 386 37.32 5.46 -3.62
N HIS A 387 37.57 4.24 -4.09
CA HIS A 387 38.52 3.95 -5.18
C HIS A 387 37.91 4.10 -6.58
N LEU A 388 36.64 4.48 -6.70
CA LEU A 388 35.96 4.71 -7.97
C LEU A 388 36.06 6.19 -8.37
N ASP A 389 37.25 6.62 -8.81
CA ASP A 389 37.57 8.05 -9.01
C ASP A 389 36.67 8.78 -10.03
N ASN A 390 36.09 8.05 -11.00
CA ASN A 390 35.24 8.60 -12.06
C ASN A 390 33.75 8.72 -11.67
N LEU A 391 33.39 8.36 -10.44
CA LEU A 391 32.01 8.26 -10.03
C LEU A 391 31.37 9.66 -9.90
N GLU A 392 30.30 9.90 -10.64
CA GLU A 392 29.50 11.14 -10.54
C GLU A 392 28.16 10.90 -9.82
N ARG A 393 27.67 9.66 -9.79
CA ARG A 393 26.32 9.34 -9.28
C ARG A 393 26.36 8.11 -8.40
N LEU A 394 26.28 8.33 -7.09
CA LEU A 394 26.18 7.28 -6.08
C LEU A 394 24.75 7.23 -5.51
N SER A 395 24.12 6.06 -5.50
CA SER A 395 22.88 5.86 -4.74
C SER A 395 22.88 4.54 -3.98
N LEU A 396 22.76 4.64 -2.67
CA LEU A 396 22.82 3.54 -1.73
C LEU A 396 21.52 3.47 -0.94
N HIS A 397 20.99 2.27 -0.80
CA HIS A 397 19.90 1.93 0.11
C HIS A 397 20.21 0.53 0.60
N LEU A 398 20.92 0.42 1.70
CA LEU A 398 21.38 -0.86 2.24
C LEU A 398 20.44 -1.31 3.34
N VAL A 399 20.31 -2.62 3.51
CA VAL A 399 19.52 -3.22 4.59
C VAL A 399 20.39 -3.35 5.84
N THR A 400 21.67 -3.65 5.65
CA THR A 400 22.66 -3.70 6.71
C THR A 400 22.90 -2.29 7.25
N PRO A 401 22.85 -2.08 8.59
CA PRO A 401 23.23 -0.82 9.19
C PRO A 401 24.66 -0.43 8.82
N THR A 402 24.90 0.86 8.65
CA THR A 402 26.20 1.39 8.20
C THR A 402 26.62 2.56 9.07
N SER A 403 27.93 2.69 9.32
CA SER A 403 28.48 3.77 10.13
C SER A 403 28.78 5.02 9.31
N THR A 404 29.05 6.13 9.99
CA THR A 404 29.32 7.43 9.34
C THR A 404 30.63 7.44 8.54
N MET A 405 31.69 6.82 9.04
CA MET A 405 33.06 6.99 8.50
C MET A 405 33.22 6.57 7.04
N PRO A 406 32.72 5.41 6.59
CA PRO A 406 32.84 5.04 5.18
C PRO A 406 32.22 6.06 4.22
N TYR A 407 31.12 6.72 4.61
CA TYR A 407 30.53 7.78 3.79
C TYR A 407 31.41 9.03 3.76
N VAL A 408 32.01 9.40 4.90
CA VAL A 408 32.96 10.52 4.98
C VAL A 408 34.15 10.25 4.07
N ASP A 409 34.78 9.07 4.16
CA ASP A 409 35.93 8.69 3.34
C ASP A 409 35.61 8.76 1.83
N ILE A 410 34.42 8.31 1.43
CA ILE A 410 33.92 8.45 0.05
C ILE A 410 33.83 9.93 -0.35
N ILE A 411 33.22 10.76 0.48
CA ILE A 411 33.00 12.18 0.16
C ILE A 411 34.31 12.97 0.13
N GLU A 412 35.22 12.72 1.07
CA GLU A 412 36.55 13.35 1.06
C GLU A 412 37.33 13.01 -0.21
N ARG A 413 37.23 11.75 -0.68
CA ARG A 413 37.98 11.27 -1.84
C ARG A 413 37.38 11.65 -3.18
N ILE A 414 36.08 11.45 -3.38
CA ILE A 414 35.41 11.64 -4.69
C ILE A 414 34.29 12.69 -4.68
N GLY A 415 34.02 13.36 -3.56
CA GLY A 415 32.91 14.30 -3.39
C GLY A 415 32.90 15.46 -4.39
N ASN A 416 34.07 15.90 -4.86
CA ASN A 416 34.18 17.00 -5.83
C ASN A 416 33.67 16.62 -7.23
N ASN A 417 33.63 15.31 -7.55
CA ASN A 417 33.11 14.78 -8.82
C ASN A 417 31.61 14.50 -8.76
N LEU A 418 31.07 14.28 -7.55
CA LEU A 418 29.69 13.86 -7.38
C LEU A 418 28.69 14.93 -7.81
N ARG A 419 27.75 14.51 -8.66
CA ARG A 419 26.56 15.26 -9.08
C ARG A 419 25.30 14.76 -8.38
N THR A 420 25.29 13.48 -7.99
CA THR A 420 24.22 12.86 -7.22
C THR A 420 24.82 12.08 -6.06
N PHE A 421 24.41 12.44 -4.85
CA PHE A 421 24.65 11.66 -3.65
C PHE A 421 23.30 11.30 -3.03
N SER A 422 23.05 10.01 -2.86
CA SER A 422 21.76 9.50 -2.36
C SER A 422 21.99 8.33 -1.43
N VAL A 423 21.92 8.56 -0.13
CA VAL A 423 21.92 7.49 0.89
C VAL A 423 20.53 7.41 1.51
N ARG A 424 20.04 6.20 1.76
CA ARG A 424 18.68 5.97 2.29
C ARG A 424 18.73 4.96 3.42
N THR A 425 17.92 5.20 4.44
CA THR A 425 17.83 4.36 5.64
C THR A 425 19.16 4.35 6.38
N VAL A 426 19.61 5.55 6.78
CA VAL A 426 20.90 5.79 7.43
C VAL A 426 20.68 6.25 8.87
N SER A 427 20.09 5.37 9.68
CA SER A 427 19.66 5.67 11.06
C SER A 427 20.81 6.16 11.92
N ASP A 428 21.98 5.54 11.81
CA ASP A 428 23.15 5.76 12.67
C ASP A 428 24.18 6.75 12.10
N VAL A 429 23.92 7.32 10.92
CA VAL A 429 24.83 8.27 10.28
C VAL A 429 24.59 9.67 10.84
N ASP A 430 25.66 10.32 11.28
CA ASP A 430 25.64 11.59 12.00
C ASP A 430 26.11 12.80 11.16
N ASP A 431 26.21 13.96 11.82
CA ASP A 431 26.55 15.25 11.23
C ASP A 431 27.89 15.30 10.51
N ARG A 432 28.85 14.40 10.81
CA ARG A 432 30.16 14.39 10.13
C ARG A 432 30.02 14.17 8.63
N LEU A 433 29.01 13.42 8.19
CA LEU A 433 28.70 13.29 6.76
C LEU A 433 28.22 14.63 6.17
N LEU A 434 27.41 15.38 6.91
CA LEU A 434 26.94 16.70 6.48
C LEU A 434 28.09 17.70 6.39
N ASP A 435 29.01 17.68 7.35
CA ASP A 435 30.22 18.51 7.33
C ASP A 435 31.14 18.11 6.16
N ALA A 436 31.37 16.82 5.90
CA ALA A 436 32.14 16.37 4.74
C ALA A 436 31.50 16.80 3.40
N LEU A 437 30.17 16.71 3.28
CA LEU A 437 29.44 17.21 2.10
C LEU A 437 29.62 18.73 1.93
N HIS A 438 29.63 19.48 3.02
CA HIS A 438 29.86 20.93 2.98
C HIS A 438 31.26 21.25 2.40
N ASP A 439 32.28 20.53 2.86
CA ASP A 439 33.67 20.84 2.56
C ASP A 439 34.11 20.35 1.18
N HIS A 440 33.65 19.16 0.75
CA HIS A 440 34.21 18.48 -0.42
C HIS A 440 33.31 18.46 -1.66
N CYS A 441 32.00 18.68 -1.52
CA CYS A 441 31.09 18.68 -2.67
C CYS A 441 30.88 20.08 -3.24
N THR A 442 31.18 20.26 -4.53
CA THR A 442 31.00 21.55 -5.22
C THR A 442 30.09 21.48 -6.47
N ARG A 443 29.75 20.25 -6.91
CA ARG A 443 29.01 19.98 -8.16
C ARG A 443 27.73 19.16 -7.96
N LEU A 444 27.31 18.92 -6.72
CA LEU A 444 26.07 18.23 -6.42
C LEU A 444 24.88 19.00 -7.01
N THR A 445 23.96 18.26 -7.61
CA THR A 445 22.69 18.76 -8.13
C THR A 445 21.50 18.08 -7.48
N LYS A 446 21.75 16.86 -6.96
CA LYS A 446 20.78 16.01 -6.29
C LYS A 446 21.39 15.47 -4.99
N LEU A 447 20.74 15.80 -3.89
CA LEU A 447 21.06 15.28 -2.56
C LEU A 447 19.86 14.48 -2.04
N ARG A 448 20.12 13.29 -1.52
CA ARG A 448 19.14 12.52 -0.76
C ARG A 448 19.82 11.88 0.45
N ILE A 449 19.25 12.12 1.62
CA ILE A 449 19.61 11.47 2.88
C ILE A 449 18.26 11.18 3.54
N THR A 450 17.90 9.91 3.78
CA THR A 450 16.58 9.58 4.34
C THR A 450 16.68 8.64 5.52
N ASP A 451 15.69 8.71 6.42
CA ASP A 451 15.63 7.90 7.66
C ASP A 451 16.94 8.05 8.47
N SER A 452 17.33 9.29 8.77
CA SER A 452 18.39 9.58 9.75
C SER A 452 17.76 9.93 11.08
N GLU A 453 18.27 9.30 12.14
CA GLU A 453 17.76 9.41 13.51
C GLU A 453 18.76 10.11 14.44
N VAL A 454 19.93 10.52 13.91
CA VAL A 454 21.05 11.06 14.68
C VAL A 454 21.52 12.43 14.18
N MET A 455 21.41 12.72 12.87
CA MET A 455 21.77 14.05 12.34
C MET A 455 20.94 15.15 13.01
N THR A 456 21.54 16.31 13.23
CA THR A 456 20.91 17.43 13.96
C THR A 456 20.55 18.60 13.04
N ASP A 457 19.65 19.46 13.50
CA ASP A 457 19.30 20.72 12.82
C ASP A 457 20.53 21.62 12.65
N ALA A 458 21.46 21.58 13.61
CA ALA A 458 22.71 22.31 13.54
C ALA A 458 23.61 21.79 12.41
N GLY A 459 23.70 20.47 12.24
CA GLY A 459 24.41 19.85 11.12
C GLY A 459 23.83 20.26 9.76
N PHE A 460 22.50 20.18 9.60
CA PHE A 460 21.84 20.64 8.37
C PHE A 460 22.04 22.15 8.13
N ALA A 461 21.98 22.97 9.18
CA ALA A 461 22.23 24.40 9.06
C ALA A 461 23.66 24.69 8.60
N ARG A 462 24.67 23.99 9.15
CA ARG A 462 26.07 24.10 8.70
C ARG A 462 26.23 23.67 7.24
N LEU A 463 25.64 22.53 6.85
CA LEU A 463 25.70 22.04 5.48
C LEU A 463 25.31 23.13 4.46
N PHE A 464 24.18 23.81 4.65
CA PHE A 464 23.68 24.76 3.65
C PHE A 464 24.21 26.19 3.81
N LYS A 465 24.69 26.59 5.00
CA LYS A 465 25.14 27.96 5.25
C LYS A 465 26.53 28.18 4.67
N GLY A 466 26.63 29.00 3.61
CA GLY A 466 27.92 29.32 2.99
C GLY A 466 28.51 28.18 2.15
N TRP A 467 27.69 27.19 1.80
CA TRP A 467 28.14 26.05 1.01
C TRP A 467 28.63 26.49 -0.37
N LYS A 468 29.82 26.03 -0.76
CA LYS A 468 30.43 26.36 -2.06
C LYS A 468 29.76 25.63 -3.23
N ASN A 469 28.93 24.62 -2.93
CA ASN A 469 28.19 23.88 -3.94
C ASN A 469 27.19 24.79 -4.66
N ARG A 470 26.93 24.48 -5.94
CA ARG A 470 25.87 25.19 -6.66
C ARG A 470 24.50 24.91 -6.03
N PRO A 471 23.52 25.83 -6.13
CA PRO A 471 22.16 25.57 -5.68
C PRO A 471 21.61 24.24 -6.20
N LEU A 472 21.07 23.41 -5.31
CA LEU A 472 20.56 22.08 -5.67
C LEU A 472 19.23 22.19 -6.41
N THR A 473 18.95 21.17 -7.23
CA THR A 473 17.67 21.03 -7.97
C THR A 473 16.76 19.97 -7.37
N TYR A 474 17.31 19.02 -6.63
CA TYR A 474 16.58 17.95 -5.97
C TYR A 474 17.13 17.76 -4.55
N ILE A 475 16.26 17.88 -3.55
CA ILE A 475 16.56 17.53 -2.16
C ILE A 475 15.48 16.61 -1.62
N ASP A 476 15.90 15.58 -0.89
CA ASP A 476 15.04 14.61 -0.26
C ASP A 476 15.63 14.22 1.10
N LEU A 477 15.01 14.76 2.15
CA LEU A 477 15.39 14.63 3.56
C LEU A 477 14.29 13.91 4.36
N GLU A 478 13.55 13.04 3.69
CA GLU A 478 12.46 12.26 4.28
C GLU A 478 12.94 11.55 5.56
N LYS A 479 12.18 11.74 6.64
CA LYS A 479 12.39 11.13 7.95
C LYS A 479 13.79 11.38 8.54
N CYS A 480 14.46 12.46 8.17
CA CYS A 480 15.52 13.02 9.01
C CYS A 480 14.86 13.67 10.23
N ARG A 481 14.65 12.90 11.31
CA ARG A 481 13.79 13.29 12.44
C ARG A 481 14.21 12.61 13.74
N HIS A 482 13.85 13.24 14.85
CA HIS A 482 13.84 12.61 16.15
C HIS A 482 12.80 11.47 16.22
N ILE A 483 13.20 10.32 16.78
CA ILE A 483 12.32 9.18 17.04
C ILE A 483 12.28 8.89 18.54
N ASP A 484 11.17 9.25 19.17
CA ASP A 484 10.81 8.85 20.53
C ASP A 484 9.34 8.42 20.55
N SER A 485 9.06 7.25 21.14
CA SER A 485 7.71 6.68 21.20
C SER A 485 6.87 7.20 22.36
N THR A 486 7.53 7.75 23.39
CA THR A 486 6.93 8.25 24.63
C THR A 486 6.65 9.75 24.56
N GLN A 487 7.62 10.53 24.05
CA GLN A 487 7.55 11.98 23.94
C GLN A 487 7.95 12.43 22.52
N PRO A 488 7.21 12.02 21.46
CA PRO A 488 7.57 12.28 20.06
C PRO A 488 7.68 13.76 19.66
N ARG A 489 7.21 14.67 20.51
CA ARG A 489 7.24 16.14 20.31
C ARG A 489 8.36 16.81 21.06
N ASP A 490 8.90 16.18 22.10
CA ASP A 490 10.04 16.71 22.82
C ASP A 490 11.32 16.35 22.04
N ASN A 491 12.09 17.35 21.66
CA ASN A 491 13.30 17.18 20.87
C ASN A 491 14.36 18.21 21.34
N PRO A 492 14.86 18.08 22.57
CA PRO A 492 15.74 19.07 23.19
C PRO A 492 17.07 19.21 22.46
N HIS A 493 17.51 18.15 21.76
CA HIS A 493 18.74 18.10 21.00
C HIS A 493 18.57 18.49 19.52
N MET A 494 17.35 18.86 19.10
CA MET A 494 17.05 19.26 17.73
C MET A 494 17.50 18.23 16.69
N VAL A 495 17.27 16.94 16.98
CA VAL A 495 17.56 15.83 16.06
C VAL A 495 16.63 15.89 14.85
N GLY A 496 17.21 15.72 13.67
CA GLY A 496 16.58 15.83 12.36
C GLY A 496 16.61 17.22 11.75
N LEU A 497 16.01 17.36 10.59
CA LEU A 497 15.82 18.67 9.95
C LEU A 497 14.73 19.44 10.68
N CYS A 498 15.09 20.56 11.31
CA CYS A 498 14.18 21.46 11.99
C CYS A 498 14.23 22.86 11.34
N SER A 499 13.97 23.90 12.14
CA SER A 499 13.75 25.26 11.62
C SER A 499 15.02 25.91 11.06
N SER A 500 16.19 25.71 11.65
CA SER A 500 17.41 26.42 11.23
C SER A 500 17.98 25.80 9.96
N GLY A 501 18.04 24.47 9.90
CA GLY A 501 18.46 23.72 8.73
C GLY A 501 17.53 23.95 7.54
N PHE A 502 16.21 23.95 7.76
CA PHE A 502 15.24 24.24 6.69
C PHE A 502 15.43 25.65 6.11
N LYS A 503 15.61 26.67 6.95
CA LYS A 503 15.87 28.04 6.50
C LYS A 503 17.17 28.16 5.72
N ALA A 504 18.24 27.54 6.21
CA ALA A 504 19.53 27.52 5.51
C ALA A 504 19.43 26.83 4.13
N LEU A 505 18.73 25.68 4.07
CA LEU A 505 18.45 24.95 2.84
C LEU A 505 17.75 25.82 1.80
N MET A 506 16.68 26.50 2.22
CA MET A 506 15.87 27.32 1.32
C MET A 506 16.61 28.59 0.89
N ALA A 507 17.43 29.18 1.77
CA ALA A 507 18.30 30.30 1.42
C ALA A 507 19.34 29.92 0.36
N HIS A 508 19.94 28.73 0.47
CA HIS A 508 20.95 28.25 -0.46
C HIS A 508 20.36 27.76 -1.79
N SER A 509 19.36 26.86 -1.74
CA SER A 509 18.89 26.11 -2.92
C SER A 509 17.50 26.52 -3.42
N GLY A 510 16.71 27.26 -2.62
CA GLY A 510 15.28 27.49 -2.86
C GLY A 510 14.92 27.97 -4.28
N LYS A 511 15.73 28.87 -4.85
CA LYS A 511 15.47 29.45 -6.19
C LYS A 511 15.68 28.46 -7.35
N SER A 512 16.50 27.43 -7.15
CA SER A 512 16.85 26.43 -8.17
C SER A 512 16.18 25.08 -7.94
N LEU A 513 15.64 24.84 -6.74
CA LEU A 513 14.96 23.60 -6.38
C LEU A 513 13.77 23.35 -7.30
N GLN A 514 13.69 22.12 -7.80
CA GLN A 514 12.56 21.59 -8.58
C GLN A 514 11.78 20.57 -7.76
N LYS A 515 12.46 19.81 -6.91
CA LYS A 515 11.84 18.82 -6.03
C LYS A 515 12.39 18.94 -4.62
N LEU A 516 11.48 19.04 -3.66
CA LEU A 516 11.80 19.08 -2.24
C LEU A 516 10.90 18.09 -1.49
N ASN A 517 11.52 17.12 -0.82
CA ASN A 517 10.83 16.17 0.04
C ASN A 517 11.29 16.32 1.49
N LEU A 518 10.36 16.75 2.35
CA LEU A 518 10.54 16.94 3.79
C LEU A 518 9.58 16.04 4.60
N HIS A 519 9.15 14.92 4.01
CA HIS A 519 8.23 13.99 4.65
C HIS A 519 8.70 13.64 6.07
N ALA A 520 7.81 13.84 7.04
CA ALA A 520 8.02 13.58 8.46
C ALA A 520 9.16 14.35 9.15
N CYS A 521 9.65 15.46 8.57
CA CYS A 521 10.46 16.46 9.26
C CYS A 521 9.56 17.29 10.20
N ARG A 522 9.12 16.66 11.30
CA ARG A 522 8.01 17.15 12.15
C ARG A 522 8.32 18.38 12.99
N HIS A 523 9.61 18.66 13.24
CA HIS A 523 10.06 19.75 14.12
C HIS A 523 10.42 21.06 13.37
N ILE A 524 10.06 21.16 12.08
CA ILE A 524 10.04 22.45 11.38
C ILE A 524 8.88 23.25 11.94
N SER A 525 9.17 24.41 12.53
CA SER A 525 8.15 25.27 13.15
C SER A 525 7.28 25.98 12.10
N GLY A 526 6.05 26.33 12.47
CA GLY A 526 5.17 27.14 11.62
C GLY A 526 5.81 28.47 11.23
N LYS A 527 6.46 29.14 12.19
CA LYS A 527 7.23 30.38 11.95
C LYS A 527 8.31 30.20 10.88
N ALA A 528 9.03 29.07 10.86
CA ALA A 528 10.03 28.82 9.82
C ALA A 528 9.40 28.64 8.43
N PHE A 529 8.24 27.98 8.34
CA PHE A 529 7.48 27.90 7.09
C PHE A 529 7.02 29.29 6.63
N GLU A 530 6.50 30.12 7.52
CA GLU A 530 6.04 31.47 7.20
C GLU A 530 7.18 32.42 6.78
N GLU A 531 8.36 32.30 7.41
CA GLU A 531 9.56 33.04 7.03
C GLU A 531 10.06 32.64 5.63
N VAL A 532 10.15 31.32 5.36
CA VAL A 532 10.57 30.80 4.06
C VAL A 532 9.58 31.19 2.98
N PHE A 533 8.29 30.92 3.18
CA PHE A 533 7.22 31.23 2.25
C PHE A 533 6.58 32.60 2.56
N SER A 534 7.41 33.60 2.85
CA SER A 534 6.96 34.97 3.05
C SER A 534 6.49 35.60 1.72
N PRO A 535 5.68 36.67 1.74
CA PRO A 535 5.16 37.31 0.52
C PRO A 535 6.24 37.77 -0.47
N ASP A 536 7.45 38.06 0.02
CA ASP A 536 8.59 38.54 -0.80
C ASP A 536 9.44 37.40 -1.38
N SER A 537 9.18 36.15 -0.97
CA SER A 537 9.89 34.97 -1.44
C SER A 537 9.31 34.43 -2.74
N VAL A 538 10.17 34.15 -3.72
CA VAL A 538 9.77 33.47 -4.97
C VAL A 538 10.69 32.28 -5.25
N TYR A 539 10.05 31.12 -5.44
CA TYR A 539 10.68 29.83 -5.78
C TYR A 539 10.22 29.41 -7.18
N PRO A 540 10.83 29.99 -8.24
CA PRO A 540 10.28 29.94 -9.60
C PRO A 540 10.38 28.58 -10.27
N ASN A 541 11.15 27.66 -9.69
CA ASN A 541 11.45 26.36 -10.29
C ASN A 541 10.86 25.17 -9.52
N LEU A 542 10.28 25.40 -8.33
CA LEU A 542 9.75 24.31 -7.52
C LEU A 542 8.50 23.73 -8.18
N VAL A 543 8.52 22.43 -8.46
CA VAL A 543 7.50 21.70 -9.23
C VAL A 543 6.81 20.67 -8.33
N ASP A 544 7.55 20.02 -7.44
CA ASP A 544 7.06 18.95 -6.56
C ASP A 544 7.51 19.22 -5.11
N LEU A 545 6.55 19.31 -4.19
CA LEU A 545 6.80 19.53 -2.76
C LEU A 545 6.05 18.49 -1.93
N GLU A 546 6.78 17.80 -1.06
CA GLU A 546 6.25 16.78 -0.15
C GLU A 546 6.48 17.22 1.30
N LEU A 547 5.38 17.47 2.02
CA LEU A 547 5.34 17.94 3.41
C LEU A 547 4.50 17.01 4.30
N SER A 548 4.20 15.79 3.85
CA SER A 548 3.41 14.84 4.65
C SER A 548 4.04 14.64 6.03
N PHE A 549 3.20 14.57 7.07
CA PHE A 549 3.59 14.46 8.49
C PHE A 549 4.46 15.62 9.01
N CYS A 550 4.44 16.79 8.37
CA CYS A 550 4.90 18.03 8.99
C CYS A 550 3.75 18.64 9.82
N GLU A 551 3.88 18.59 11.16
CA GLU A 551 2.77 18.92 12.09
C GLU A 551 2.34 20.39 12.04
N GLU A 552 3.26 21.30 11.70
CA GLU A 552 3.05 22.74 11.73
C GLU A 552 2.53 23.33 10.40
N VAL A 553 2.21 22.50 9.41
CA VAL A 553 1.68 22.96 8.13
C VAL A 553 0.19 23.28 8.27
N THR A 554 -0.15 24.55 8.08
CA THR A 554 -1.52 25.11 8.17
C THR A 554 -2.06 25.56 6.81
N ASP A 555 -3.35 25.90 6.75
CA ASP A 555 -3.98 26.42 5.54
C ASP A 555 -3.27 27.69 5.03
N PHE A 556 -2.81 28.55 5.95
CA PHE A 556 -2.03 29.74 5.64
C PHE A 556 -0.69 29.40 4.98
N VAL A 557 0.07 28.45 5.56
CA VAL A 557 1.35 28.00 5.01
C VAL A 557 1.15 27.45 3.60
N VAL A 558 0.14 26.62 3.37
CA VAL A 558 -0.14 26.06 2.04
C VAL A 558 -0.52 27.14 1.03
N GLY A 559 -1.37 28.10 1.43
CA GLY A 559 -1.70 29.25 0.58
C GLY A 559 -0.47 30.08 0.21
N SER A 560 0.44 30.30 1.17
CA SER A 560 1.71 31.00 0.93
C SER A 560 2.66 30.21 0.03
N ILE A 561 2.75 28.89 0.18
CA ILE A 561 3.51 28.01 -0.73
C ILE A 561 3.04 28.20 -2.17
N PHE A 562 1.73 28.16 -2.42
CA PHE A 562 1.19 28.32 -3.77
C PHE A 562 1.51 29.69 -4.38
N ARG A 563 1.50 30.76 -3.57
CA ARG A 563 1.90 32.11 -4.01
C ARG A 563 3.39 32.19 -4.34
N CYS A 564 4.24 31.63 -3.49
CA CYS A 564 5.69 31.68 -3.66
C CYS A 564 6.19 30.78 -4.82
N CYS A 565 5.44 29.72 -5.17
CA CYS A 565 5.90 28.66 -6.07
C CYS A 565 5.04 28.59 -7.35
N PRO A 566 5.24 29.49 -8.33
CA PRO A 566 4.37 29.59 -9.51
C PRO A 566 4.37 28.33 -10.40
N LYS A 567 5.47 27.57 -10.43
CA LYS A 567 5.58 26.31 -11.19
C LYS A 567 5.20 25.06 -10.38
N LEU A 568 4.85 25.21 -9.10
CA LEU A 568 4.47 24.06 -8.28
C LEU A 568 3.26 23.42 -8.91
N TRP A 569 3.29 22.14 -9.24
CA TRP A 569 2.13 21.46 -9.80
C TRP A 569 1.60 20.39 -8.84
N ARG A 570 2.43 19.91 -7.91
CA ARG A 570 2.08 18.90 -6.91
C ARG A 570 2.58 19.29 -5.53
N LEU A 571 1.65 19.28 -4.57
CA LEU A 571 1.90 19.41 -3.15
C LEU A 571 1.26 18.23 -2.40
N ASN A 572 2.06 17.48 -1.64
CA ASN A 572 1.58 16.40 -0.78
C ASN A 572 1.67 16.83 0.69
N VAL A 573 0.59 16.61 1.45
CA VAL A 573 0.40 17.07 2.84
C VAL A 573 -0.28 15.99 3.69
N PHE A 574 -0.04 14.72 3.39
CA PHE A 574 -0.68 13.62 4.12
C PHE A 574 -0.32 13.66 5.61
N GLY A 575 -1.31 13.57 6.49
CA GLY A 575 -1.06 13.59 7.93
C GLY A 575 -0.75 14.98 8.51
N CYS A 576 -0.85 16.06 7.72
CA CYS A 576 -0.84 17.44 8.24
C CYS A 576 -2.20 17.78 8.85
N MET A 577 -2.36 17.49 10.15
CA MET A 577 -3.68 17.54 10.83
C MET A 577 -4.21 18.96 11.09
N LYS A 578 -3.38 20.01 10.91
CA LYS A 578 -3.81 21.41 11.05
C LYS A 578 -4.50 21.95 9.80
N LEU A 579 -4.54 21.17 8.71
CA LEU A 579 -5.22 21.55 7.48
C LEU A 579 -6.72 21.29 7.55
N LYS A 580 -7.51 22.31 7.16
CA LYS A 580 -8.97 22.24 7.21
C LYS A 580 -9.58 22.62 5.86
N GLU A 581 -9.30 23.82 5.38
CA GLU A 581 -10.00 24.44 4.25
C GLU A 581 -9.01 25.15 3.30
N VAL A 582 -8.03 24.40 2.78
CA VAL A 582 -7.09 24.93 1.79
C VAL A 582 -7.78 25.27 0.48
N ARG A 583 -7.61 26.50 0.01
CA ARG A 583 -7.90 26.88 -1.38
C ARG A 583 -6.72 26.51 -2.27
N VAL A 584 -6.95 25.58 -3.18
CA VAL A 584 -5.96 25.15 -4.18
C VAL A 584 -6.15 26.02 -5.42
N PRO A 585 -5.12 26.58 -6.06
CA PRO A 585 -5.27 27.31 -7.33
C PRO A 585 -5.53 26.40 -8.53
N LYS A 586 -5.98 26.97 -9.64
CA LYS A 586 -6.20 26.23 -10.90
C LYS A 586 -4.91 25.59 -11.41
N GLY A 587 -5.01 24.33 -11.88
CA GLY A 587 -3.87 23.58 -12.43
C GLY A 587 -2.86 23.05 -11.40
N LYS A 588 -3.18 23.11 -10.10
CA LYS A 588 -2.36 22.62 -8.99
C LYS A 588 -3.00 21.39 -8.34
N ILE A 589 -2.20 20.42 -7.91
CA ILE A 589 -2.67 19.27 -7.12
C ILE A 589 -2.29 19.46 -5.65
N LEU A 590 -3.28 19.27 -4.78
CA LEU A 590 -3.07 19.00 -3.36
C LEU A 590 -3.47 17.57 -2.99
N VAL A 591 -2.55 16.80 -2.42
CA VAL A 591 -2.76 15.40 -2.01
C VAL A 591 -2.66 15.26 -0.49
N GLY A 592 -3.57 14.48 0.11
CA GLY A 592 -3.43 14.07 1.52
C GLY A 592 -4.16 14.94 2.55
N MET A 593 -5.09 15.81 2.11
CA MET A 593 -5.96 16.56 3.02
C MET A 593 -6.73 15.63 3.98
N PRO A 594 -6.82 15.95 5.29
CA PRO A 594 -7.52 15.13 6.29
C PRO A 594 -9.02 14.95 6.04
N ASN A 595 -9.66 15.93 5.39
CA ASN A 595 -11.10 15.89 5.12
C ASN A 595 -11.43 14.94 3.95
N ALA A 596 -12.47 14.12 4.12
CA ALA A 596 -12.81 12.95 3.29
C ALA A 596 -13.14 13.24 1.79
N ILE A 597 -13.02 14.49 1.35
CA ILE A 597 -12.98 14.86 -0.07
C ILE A 597 -11.54 14.60 -0.53
N GLY A 598 -11.24 13.33 -0.81
CA GLY A 598 -9.92 12.94 -1.29
C GLY A 598 -9.49 13.77 -2.50
N MET A 599 -8.22 14.18 -2.52
CA MET A 599 -7.54 14.97 -3.55
C MET A 599 -8.35 16.14 -4.14
N VAL A 600 -7.98 17.36 -3.76
CA VAL A 600 -8.50 18.57 -4.40
C VAL A 600 -7.63 18.86 -5.64
N ILE A 601 -8.26 18.74 -6.81
CA ILE A 601 -7.57 18.61 -8.12
C ILE A 601 -7.44 19.93 -8.85
N GLU A 602 -8.33 20.87 -8.58
CA GLU A 602 -8.43 22.07 -9.38
C GLU A 602 -9.07 23.16 -8.53
N GLY A 603 -8.31 24.22 -8.31
CA GLY A 603 -8.91 25.48 -7.89
C GLY A 603 -9.94 25.94 -8.89
N THR A 604 -11.09 26.35 -8.38
CA THR A 604 -12.13 27.00 -9.17
C THR A 604 -11.93 28.52 -9.29
N GLU A 605 -10.90 29.07 -8.64
CA GLU A 605 -10.62 30.50 -8.56
C GLU A 605 -9.22 30.78 -9.15
N ASP A 606 -9.12 31.92 -9.85
CA ASP A 606 -7.92 32.40 -10.56
C ASP A 606 -6.83 32.95 -9.63
#